data_AF-A0A3D1JVQ5-F1
#
_entry.id   AF-A0A3D1JVQ5-F1
#
_cell.length_a   1.000
_cell.length_b   1.000
_cell.length_c   1.000
_cell.angle_alpha   90.00
_cell.angle_beta   90.00
_cell.angle_gamma   90.00
#
_symmetry.space_group_name_H-M   'P 1'
#
loop_
_entity.id
_entity.type
_entity.pdbx_description
1 polymer ?
#
loop_
_entity_poly.entity_id
_entity_poly.type
_entity_poly.pdbx_seq_one_letter_code
_entity_poly.pdbx_strand_id
1 'polypeptide(L)' 'MIRGGAKFLEINKKTVNMLNVFPVPDGDTGTNMFYTVSTAVKETEQVTSGDISDLAAAYSKGALKGARGN' A
#
# COMPACT_ATOMS: atom_id res chain seq x y z
N MET A 1 -8.98 -2.83 9.62
CA MET A 1 -9.20 -2.20 8.30
C MET A 1 -7.96 -2.21 7.43
N ILE A 2 -6.81 -1.68 7.88
CA ILE A 2 -5.57 -1.56 7.07
C ILE A 2 -5.09 -2.90 6.49
N ARG A 3 -4.95 -3.95 7.32
CA ARG A 3 -4.59 -5.32 6.88
C ARG A 3 -5.56 -5.89 5.84
N GLY A 4 -6.86 -5.63 6.03
CA GLY A 4 -7.90 -6.05 5.09
C GLY A 4 -7.78 -5.34 3.75
N GLY A 5 -7.50 -4.04 3.75
CA GLY A 5 -7.22 -3.27 2.53
C GLY A 5 -6.00 -3.80 1.77
N ALA A 6 -4.91 -4.11 2.48
CA ALA A 6 -3.72 -4.72 1.88
C ALA A 6 -4.04 -6.09 1.24
N LYS A 7 -4.84 -6.92 1.92
CA LYS A 7 -5.26 -8.22 1.40
C LYS A 7 -6.15 -8.08 0.17
N PHE A 8 -7.09 -7.14 0.18
CA PHE A 8 -7.96 -6.88 -0.96
C PHE A 8 -7.14 -6.40 -2.17
N LEU A 9 -6.15 -5.54 -1.95
CA LEU A 9 -5.24 -5.08 -2.98
C LEU A 9 -4.34 -6.21 -3.51
N GLU A 10 -3.87 -7.12 -2.65
CA GLU A 10 -3.12 -8.32 -3.06
C GLU A 10 -3.93 -9.18 -4.04
N ILE A 11 -5.19 -9.45 -3.71
CA ILE A 11 -6.11 -10.26 -4.51
C ILE A 11 -6.37 -9.58 -5.87
N ASN A 12 -6.54 -8.26 -5.87
CA ASN A 12 -6.97 -7.49 -7.05
C ASN A 12 -5.81 -6.81 -7.80
N LYS A 13 -4.54 -7.02 -7.42
CA LYS A 13 -3.40 -6.32 -8.03
C LYS A 13 -3.35 -6.44 -9.55
N LYS A 14 -3.70 -7.60 -10.09
CA LYS A 14 -3.76 -7.82 -11.56
C LYS A 14 -4.83 -6.95 -12.21
N THR A 15 -6.00 -6.83 -11.59
CA THR A 15 -7.07 -5.94 -12.04
C THR A 15 -6.58 -4.49 -12.05
N VAL A 16 -5.92 -4.06 -10.98
CA VAL A 16 -5.40 -2.68 -10.86
C VAL A 16 -4.27 -2.41 -11.87
N ASN A 17 -3.38 -3.36 -12.13
CA ASN A 17 -2.35 -3.24 -13.19
C ASN A 17 -2.96 -2.95 -14.57
N MET A 18 -4.19 -3.41 -14.82
CA MET A 18 -4.89 -3.19 -16.10
C MET A 18 -5.64 -1.85 -16.16
N LEU A 19 -5.74 -1.11 -15.06
CA LEU A 19 -6.46 0.18 -15.04
C LEU A 19 -5.57 1.34 -15.50
N ASN A 20 -4.28 1.33 -15.15
CA ASN A 20 -3.36 2.40 -15.51
C ASN A 20 -2.70 2.11 -16.87
N VAL A 21 -3.39 2.51 -17.94
CA VAL A 21 -2.99 2.22 -19.33
C VAL A 21 -2.55 3.46 -20.11
N PHE A 22 -2.41 4.62 -19.47
CA PHE A 22 -2.12 5.90 -20.13
C PHE A 22 -0.72 6.44 -19.78
N PRO A 23 0.05 6.99 -20.75
CA PRO A 23 -0.10 6.85 -22.21
C PRO A 23 0.38 5.48 -22.72
N VAL A 24 1.15 4.75 -21.89
CA VAL A 24 1.66 3.40 -22.14
C VAL A 24 1.44 2.58 -20.87
N PRO A 25 0.91 1.34 -20.96
CA PRO A 25 0.75 0.48 -19.78
C PRO A 25 2.10 0.12 -19.15
N ASP A 26 2.29 0.43 -17.87
CA ASP A 26 3.42 -0.05 -17.06
C ASP A 26 3.21 -1.49 -16.56
N GLY A 27 1.94 -1.92 -16.48
CA GLY A 27 1.54 -3.27 -16.09
C GLY A 27 1.88 -3.61 -14.63
N ASP A 28 2.29 -2.63 -13.82
CA ASP A 28 2.80 -2.84 -12.48
C ASP A 28 2.14 -1.93 -11.42
N THR A 29 1.22 -1.04 -11.80
CA THR A 29 0.55 -0.11 -10.89
C THR A 29 -0.03 -0.78 -9.63
N GLY A 30 -0.83 -1.84 -9.78
CA GLY A 30 -1.38 -2.61 -8.66
C GLY A 30 -0.31 -3.34 -7.84
N THR A 31 0.75 -3.82 -8.48
CA THR A 31 1.92 -4.39 -7.81
C THR A 31 2.62 -3.33 -6.94
N ASN A 32 2.85 -2.13 -7.47
CA ASN A 32 3.47 -1.01 -6.79
C ASN A 32 2.63 -0.52 -5.60
N MET A 33 1.31 -0.39 -5.78
CA MET A 33 0.40 -0.08 -4.69
C MET A 33 0.40 -1.17 -3.61
N PHE A 34 0.40 -2.46 -3.99
CA PHE A 34 0.45 -3.56 -3.02
C PHE A 34 1.71 -3.50 -2.15
N TYR A 35 2.87 -3.23 -2.73
CA TYR A 35 4.12 -3.09 -1.97
C TYR A 35 4.11 -1.87 -1.05
N THR A 36 3.59 -0.75 -1.52
CA THR A 36 3.42 0.49 -0.74
C THR A 36 2.57 0.22 0.51
N VAL A 37 1.36 -0.33 0.32
CA VAL A 37 0.42 -0.60 1.41
C VAL A 37 0.93 -1.72 2.32
N SER A 38 1.57 -2.77 1.78
CA SER A 38 2.12 -3.86 2.60
C SER A 38 3.26 -3.39 3.52
N THR A 39 4.06 -2.43 3.07
CA THR A 39 5.10 -1.82 3.92
C THR A 39 4.48 -0.91 4.97
N ALA A 40 3.44 -0.15 4.61
CA ALA A 40 2.65 0.62 5.57
C ALA A 40 2.05 -0.24 6.68
N VAL A 41 1.46 -1.40 6.34
CA VAL A 41 0.95 -2.37 7.32
C VAL A 41 2.05 -2.80 8.29
N LYS A 42 3.22 -3.19 7.80
CA LYS A 42 4.34 -3.62 8.65
C LYS A 42 4.79 -2.56 9.64
N GLU A 43 4.83 -1.29 9.22
CA GLU A 43 5.17 -0.19 10.13
C GLU A 43 4.06 0.04 11.17
N THR A 44 2.78 -0.07 10.79
CA THR A 44 1.66 0.03 11.75
C THR A 44 1.64 -1.10 12.78
N GLU A 45 2.14 -2.29 12.44
CA GLU A 45 2.24 -3.43 13.37
C GLU A 45 3.27 -3.20 14.49
N GLN A 46 4.14 -2.18 14.37
CA GLN A 46 5.07 -1.78 15.42
C GLN A 46 4.47 -0.77 16.41
N VAL A 47 3.28 -0.23 16.14
CA VAL A 47 2.61 0.73 17.01
C VAL A 47 1.90 0.00 18.14
N THR A 48 2.29 0.29 19.37
CA THR A 48 1.64 -0.25 20.58
C THR A 48 0.67 0.72 21.24
N SER A 49 0.71 2.00 20.82
CA SER A 49 -0.23 3.04 21.24
C SER A 49 -1.65 2.76 20.73
N GLY A 50 -2.65 3.13 21.53
CA GLY A 50 -4.05 3.12 21.11
C GLY A 50 -4.48 4.37 20.34
N ASP A 51 -3.60 5.36 20.19
CA ASP A 51 -3.90 6.60 19.48
C ASP A 51 -3.88 6.40 17.96
N ILE A 52 -4.95 6.86 17.30
CA ILE A 52 -5.06 6.80 15.84
C ILE A 52 -4.03 7.68 15.13
N SER A 53 -3.56 8.75 15.78
CA SER A 53 -2.54 9.67 15.26
C SER A 53 -1.20 8.95 15.10
N ASP A 54 -0.81 8.13 16.07
CA ASP A 54 0.40 7.32 16.01
C ASP A 54 0.30 6.25 14.91
N LEU A 55 -0.88 5.62 14.80
CA LEU A 55 -1.16 4.65 13.74
C LEU A 55 -1.07 5.30 12.35
N ALA A 56 -1.66 6.49 12.18
CA ALA A 56 -1.64 7.23 10.92
C ALA A 56 -0.22 7.69 10.56
N ALA A 57 0.56 8.16 11.53
CA ALA A 57 1.95 8.53 11.33
C ALA A 57 2.81 7.34 10.89
N ALA A 58 2.64 6.18 11.55
CA ALA A 58 3.32 4.94 11.16
C ALA A 58 2.89 4.48 9.77
N TYR A 59 1.60 4.53 9.45
CA TYR A 59 1.09 4.19 8.12
C TYR A 59 1.73 5.08 7.03
N SER A 60 1.72 6.40 7.23
CA SER A 60 2.32 7.37 6.30
C SER A 60 3.81 7.10 6.09
N LYS A 61 4.55 6.86 7.18
CA LYS A 61 5.98 6.56 7.13
C LYS A 61 6.27 5.24 6.40
N GLY A 62 5.52 4.18 6.69
CA GLY A 62 5.68 2.89 6.02
C GLY A 62 5.28 2.93 4.55
N ALA A 63 4.24 3.69 4.20
CA ALA A 63 3.85 3.94 2.81
C ALA A 63 4.97 4.65 2.05
N LEU A 64 5.54 5.72 2.62
CA LEU A 64 6.66 6.45 2.00
C LEU A 64 7.90 5.55 1.78
N LYS A 65 8.26 4.74 2.79
CA LYS A 65 9.39 3.79 2.68
C LYS A 65 9.15 2.70 1.63
N GLY A 66 7.90 2.26 1.48
CA GLY A 66 7.50 1.18 0.59
C GLY A 66 7.06 1.64 -0.80
N ALA A 67 7.03 2.96 -1.04
CA ALA A 67 6.60 3.54 -2.29
C ALA A 67 7.44 2.98 -3.45
N ARG A 68 6.75 2.57 -4.50
CA ARG A 68 7.33 2.06 -5.76
C ARG A 68 6.55 2.66 -6.92
N GLY A 69 7.20 2.73 -8.07
CA GLY A 69 6.68 3.46 -9.21
C GLY A 69 7.19 4.89 -9.24
N ASN A 70 6.87 5.58 -10.33
CA ASN A 70 7.44 6.87 -10.71
C ASN A 70 6.37 7.96 -10.66
#